data_AF-R9T954-F1
#
_entry.id   AF-R9T954-F1
#
_cell.length_a   1.000
_cell.length_b   1.000
_cell.length_c   1.000
_cell.angle_alpha   90.00
_cell.angle_beta   90.00
_cell.angle_gamma   90.00
#
_symmetry.space_group_name_H-M   'P 1'
#
loop_
_entity.id
_entity.type
_entity.pdbx_description
1 polymer ?
#
loop_
_entity_poly.entity_id
_entity_poly.type
_entity_poly.pdbx_seq_one_letter_code
_entity_poly.pdbx_strand_id
1 'polypeptide(L)'
;MVYQIPSEGILSVAIAEVLRQYDVVSSQSKLADLTRKKLREINPEYSVTEERVRKVAIQTGVASVEIKSREIPSQKPTSECPVCGSKMRRIKNKTLYGKAITLRYKCPKCKFSTGITRSIPVRYVFKYALAKEKTDNSNSNIMLF
;
A
#
# COMPACT_ATOMS: atom_id res chain seq x y z
N MET A 1 17.49 1.34 -26.52
CA MET A 1 16.84 2.42 -25.73
C MET A 1 17.48 2.46 -24.36
N VAL A 2 18.05 3.60 -23.97
CA VAL A 2 18.81 3.75 -22.72
C VAL A 2 17.86 4.22 -21.62
N TYR A 3 17.00 3.33 -21.11
CA TYR A 3 16.12 3.73 -20.01
C TYR A 3 16.92 3.77 -18.70
N GLN A 4 16.72 4.84 -17.93
CA GLN A 4 17.28 4.99 -16.61
C GLN A 4 16.20 4.76 -15.56
N ILE A 5 16.55 3.99 -14.54
CA ILE A 5 15.68 3.71 -13.42
C ILE A 5 15.97 4.75 -12.33
N PRO A 6 15.02 5.62 -11.96
CA PRO A 6 15.25 6.63 -10.93
C PRO A 6 15.47 5.97 -9.56
N SER A 7 16.25 6.64 -8.72
CA SER A 7 16.43 6.26 -7.31
C SER A 7 15.11 6.37 -6.55
N GLU A 8 14.99 5.64 -5.43
CA GLU A 8 13.77 5.67 -4.62
C GLU A 8 13.46 7.07 -4.09
N GLY A 9 14.48 7.85 -3.74
CA GLY A 9 14.34 9.24 -3.28
C GLY A 9 13.67 10.12 -4.33
N ILE A 10 14.23 10.17 -5.54
CA ILE A 10 13.69 10.97 -6.66
C ILE A 10 12.25 10.53 -6.98
N LEU A 11 12.02 9.21 -7.04
CA LEU A 11 10.69 8.66 -7.31
C LEU A 11 9.67 9.05 -6.22
N SER A 12 10.05 9.00 -4.96
CA SER A 12 9.17 9.35 -3.85
C SER A 12 8.77 10.83 -3.86
N VAL A 13 9.70 11.72 -4.23
CA VAL A 13 9.44 13.16 -4.38
C VAL A 13 8.49 13.41 -5.55
N ALA A 14 8.74 12.81 -6.70
CA ALA A 14 7.85 12.94 -7.86
C ALA A 14 6.43 12.43 -7.56
N ILE A 15 6.30 11.30 -6.84
CA ILE A 15 5.00 10.78 -6.41
C ILE A 15 4.32 11.76 -5.43
N ALA A 16 5.07 12.34 -4.50
CA ALA A 16 4.55 13.31 -3.53
C ALA A 16 3.97 14.54 -4.23
N GLU A 17 4.67 15.08 -5.23
CA GLU A 17 4.21 16.23 -6.01
C GLU A 17 2.92 15.93 -6.77
N VAL A 18 2.85 14.77 -7.44
CA VAL A 18 1.64 14.33 -8.14
C VAL A 18 0.46 14.24 -7.18
N LEU A 19 0.65 13.60 -6.01
CA LEU A 19 -0.43 13.42 -5.05
C LEU A 19 -0.85 14.73 -4.38
N ARG A 20 0.08 15.69 -4.19
CA ARG A 20 -0.26 17.05 -3.72
C ARG A 20 -1.08 17.82 -4.76
N GLN A 21 -0.79 17.65 -6.05
CA GLN A 21 -1.47 18.36 -7.12
C GLN A 21 -2.90 17.83 -7.37
N TYR A 22 -3.09 16.51 -7.32
CA TYR A 22 -4.37 15.87 -7.68
C TYR A 22 -5.22 15.45 -6.48
N ASP A 23 -4.68 15.50 -5.25
CA ASP A 23 -5.27 15.10 -3.96
C ASP A 23 -5.65 13.60 -3.87
N VAL A 24 -6.44 13.11 -4.83
CA VAL A 24 -6.88 11.70 -4.94
C VAL A 24 -6.65 11.17 -6.35
N VAL A 25 -5.91 10.06 -6.45
CA VAL A 25 -5.68 9.34 -7.70
C VAL A 25 -6.32 7.95 -7.63
N SER A 26 -7.39 7.75 -8.39
CA SER A 26 -8.27 6.56 -8.26
C SER A 26 -7.84 5.32 -9.05
N SER A 27 -6.62 5.31 -9.60
CA SER A 27 -6.10 4.22 -10.43
C SER A 27 -4.57 4.13 -10.34
N GLN A 28 -4.05 2.91 -10.38
CA GLN A 28 -2.63 2.63 -10.41
C GLN A 28 -1.96 3.13 -11.69
N SER A 29 -2.54 2.86 -12.86
CA SER A 29 -1.99 3.33 -14.15
C SER A 29 -1.96 4.85 -14.21
N LYS A 30 -3.02 5.52 -13.74
CA LYS A 30 -3.08 6.98 -13.70
C LYS A 30 -1.97 7.58 -12.83
N LEU A 31 -1.72 7.01 -11.65
CA LEU A 31 -0.62 7.47 -10.79
C LEU A 31 0.73 7.28 -11.49
N ALA A 32 0.94 6.13 -12.12
CA ALA A 32 2.19 5.85 -12.82
C ALA A 32 2.42 6.80 -14.00
N ASP A 33 1.40 7.09 -14.80
CA ASP A 33 1.51 7.99 -15.95
C ASP A 33 1.81 9.43 -15.52
N LEU A 34 1.14 9.92 -14.48
CA LEU A 34 1.42 11.24 -13.91
C LEU A 34 2.84 11.31 -13.35
N THR A 35 3.27 10.25 -12.66
CA THR A 35 4.64 10.16 -12.11
C THR A 35 5.68 10.13 -13.24
N ARG A 36 5.44 9.39 -14.33
CA ARG A 36 6.33 9.36 -15.50
C ARG A 36 6.43 10.73 -16.16
N LYS A 37 5.32 11.46 -16.32
CA LYS A 37 5.34 12.83 -16.85
C LYS A 37 6.25 13.72 -16.02
N LYS A 38 6.12 13.67 -14.69
CA LYS A 38 6.99 14.43 -13.77
C LYS A 38 8.46 14.00 -13.82
N LEU A 39 8.74 12.71 -13.87
CA LEU A 39 10.12 12.24 -13.98
C LEU A 39 10.81 12.66 -15.29
N ARG A 40 10.05 12.72 -16.40
CA ARG A 40 10.57 13.14 -17.70
C ARG A 40 10.88 14.64 -17.78
N GLU A 41 10.27 15.47 -16.93
CA GLU A 41 10.66 16.87 -16.76
C GLU A 41 12.08 16.99 -16.18
N ILE A 42 12.52 16.00 -15.39
CA ILE A 42 13.85 15.96 -14.76
C ILE A 42 14.87 15.28 -15.67
N ASN A 43 14.53 14.09 -16.20
CA ASN A 43 15.36 13.34 -17.12
C ASN A 43 14.46 12.57 -18.11
N PRO A 44 14.54 12.86 -19.42
CA PRO A 44 13.73 12.20 -20.45
C PRO A 44 13.85 10.67 -20.47
N GLU A 45 14.98 10.13 -20.03
CA GLU A 45 15.24 8.68 -20.02
C GLU A 45 14.66 7.96 -18.80
N TYR A 46 14.08 8.68 -17.83
CA TYR A 46 13.47 8.06 -16.66
C TYR A 46 12.19 7.29 -17.01
N SER A 47 12.18 6.02 -16.59
CA SER A 47 11.03 5.13 -16.75
C SER A 47 10.81 4.30 -15.49
N VAL A 48 9.53 4.07 -15.18
CA VAL A 48 9.09 3.31 -14.01
C VAL A 48 7.87 2.45 -14.34
N THR A 49 7.81 1.26 -13.73
CA THR A 49 6.64 0.39 -13.79
C THR A 49 5.59 0.84 -12.77
N GLU A 50 4.34 0.50 -13.03
CA GLU A 50 3.25 0.81 -12.10
C GLU A 50 3.43 0.14 -10.73
N GLU A 51 3.94 -1.09 -10.73
CA GLU A 51 4.22 -1.83 -9.51
C GLU A 51 5.29 -1.14 -8.66
N ARG A 52 6.35 -0.62 -9.29
CA ARG A 52 7.41 0.11 -8.59
C ARG A 52 6.88 1.40 -7.97
N VAL A 53 6.08 2.16 -8.73
CA VAL A 53 5.42 3.38 -8.23
C VAL A 53 4.56 3.04 -7.00
N ARG A 54 3.72 2.00 -7.09
CA ARG A 54 2.87 1.55 -5.97
C ARG A 54 3.70 1.14 -4.75
N LYS A 55 4.75 0.33 -4.94
CA LYS A 55 5.61 -0.15 -3.84
C LYS A 55 6.31 1.01 -3.15
N VAL A 56 6.97 1.89 -3.91
CA VAL A 56 7.70 3.04 -3.36
C VAL A 56 6.77 4.01 -2.66
N ALA A 57 5.61 4.34 -3.24
CA ALA A 57 4.61 5.21 -2.62
C ALA A 57 4.17 4.72 -1.23
N ILE A 58 3.99 3.41 -1.08
CA ILE A 58 3.59 2.78 0.18
C ILE A 58 4.77 2.65 1.15
N GLN A 59 5.94 2.23 0.65
CA GLN A 59 7.11 1.93 1.49
C GLN A 59 7.69 3.20 2.12
N THR A 60 7.72 4.30 1.36
CA THR A 60 8.16 5.62 1.83
C THR A 60 7.08 6.35 2.64
N GLY A 61 5.86 5.81 2.67
CA GLY A 61 4.72 6.42 3.37
C GLY A 61 4.13 7.64 2.67
N VAL A 62 4.64 8.05 1.50
CA VAL A 62 4.15 9.23 0.77
C VAL A 62 2.67 9.12 0.40
N ALA A 63 2.16 7.90 0.20
CA ALA A 63 0.77 7.67 -0.16
C ALA A 63 0.03 6.78 0.85
N SER A 64 -1.18 7.19 1.21
CA SER A 64 -2.18 6.31 1.79
C SER A 64 -2.92 5.61 0.66
N VAL A 65 -3.10 4.29 0.76
CA VAL A 65 -3.72 3.49 -0.28
C VAL A 65 -4.96 2.82 0.26
N GLU A 66 -6.10 3.11 -0.36
CA GLU A 66 -7.31 2.34 -0.21
C GLU A 66 -7.32 1.24 -1.27
N ILE A 67 -7.57 0.00 -0.83
CA ILE A 67 -7.46 -1.19 -1.67
C ILE A 67 -8.81 -1.87 -1.70
N LYS A 68 -9.41 -1.94 -2.89
CA LYS A 68 -10.59 -2.78 -3.13
C LYS A 68 -10.11 -4.13 -3.62
N SER A 69 -10.48 -5.18 -2.91
CA SER A 69 -10.09 -6.56 -3.22
C SER A 69 -11.30 -7.43 -3.55
N ARG A 70 -11.04 -8.47 -4.34
CA ARG A 70 -12.00 -9.53 -4.64
C ARG A 70 -11.48 -10.84 -4.07
N GLU A 71 -12.36 -11.59 -3.41
CA GLU A 71 -12.04 -12.93 -2.95
C GLU A 71 -12.05 -13.92 -4.12
N ILE A 72 -11.10 -14.86 -4.09
CA ILE A 72 -11.11 -16.03 -4.93
C ILE A 72 -11.39 -17.23 -4.03
N PRO A 73 -12.58 -17.83 -4.12
CA PRO A 73 -12.85 -19.11 -3.48
C PRO A 73 -11.80 -20.15 -3.92
N SER A 74 -11.48 -21.10 -3.06
CA SER A 74 -10.60 -22.23 -3.36
C SER A 74 -9.08 -21.96 -3.46
N GLN A 75 -8.62 -20.71 -3.33
CA GLN A 75 -7.18 -20.41 -3.24
C GLN A 75 -6.76 -20.02 -1.82
N LYS A 76 -5.61 -20.56 -1.39
CA LYS A 76 -5.00 -20.19 -0.11
C LYS A 76 -4.27 -18.82 -0.21
N PRO A 77 -4.31 -17.99 0.83
CA PRO A 77 -3.52 -16.78 0.96
C PRO A 77 -2.03 -17.01 0.76
N THR A 78 -1.37 -16.05 0.11
CA THR A 78 0.09 -16.02 -0.02
C THR A 78 0.75 -15.55 1.28
N SER A 79 1.99 -15.97 1.51
CA SER A 79 2.81 -15.47 2.64
C SER A 79 3.19 -14.00 2.48
N GLU A 80 3.27 -13.53 1.25
CA GLU A 80 3.63 -12.16 0.90
C GLU A 80 2.39 -11.34 0.47
N CYS A 81 2.43 -10.06 0.78
CA CYS A 81 1.37 -9.14 0.41
C CYS A 81 1.41 -8.82 -1.10
N PRO A 82 0.32 -9.05 -1.85
CA PRO A 82 0.28 -8.79 -3.30
C PRO A 82 0.41 -7.29 -3.66
N VAL A 83 0.24 -6.39 -2.68
CA VAL A 83 0.27 -4.94 -2.91
C VAL A 83 1.68 -4.38 -2.76
N CYS A 84 2.34 -4.66 -1.63
CA CYS A 84 3.64 -4.07 -1.27
C CYS A 84 4.78 -5.07 -1.11
N GLY A 85 4.51 -6.38 -1.20
CA GLY A 85 5.51 -7.44 -1.07
C GLY A 85 5.93 -7.80 0.36
N SER A 86 5.43 -7.09 1.39
CA SER A 86 5.82 -7.43 2.77
C SER A 86 5.20 -8.75 3.25
N LYS A 87 5.88 -9.45 4.16
CA LYS A 87 5.35 -10.65 4.82
C LYS A 87 4.04 -10.37 5.56
N MET A 88 3.04 -11.22 5.35
CA MET A 88 1.73 -11.10 5.98
C MET A 88 1.75 -11.66 7.40
N ARG A 89 1.11 -10.96 8.34
CA ARG A 89 0.92 -11.42 9.72
C ARG A 89 -0.37 -12.21 9.82
N ARG A 90 -0.30 -13.39 10.47
CA ARG A 90 -1.47 -14.22 10.79
C ARG A 90 -2.15 -13.68 12.03
N ILE A 91 -3.40 -13.26 11.89
CA ILE A 91 -4.25 -12.92 13.02
C ILE A 91 -4.94 -14.20 13.47
N LYS A 92 -4.60 -14.63 14.69
CA LYS A 92 -5.14 -15.84 15.29
C LYS A 92 -6.13 -15.48 16.38
N ASN A 93 -7.09 -16.36 16.61
CA ASN A 93 -7.96 -16.32 17.78
C ASN A 93 -7.94 -17.69 18.45
N LYS A 94 -8.36 -17.76 19.72
CA LYS A 94 -8.55 -19.01 20.44
C LYS A 94 -10.02 -19.42 20.37
N THR A 95 -10.27 -20.70 20.14
CA THR A 95 -11.62 -21.27 20.29
C THR A 95 -11.97 -21.44 21.77
N LEU A 96 -13.24 -21.72 22.07
CA LEU A 96 -13.70 -22.03 23.44
C LEU A 96 -12.92 -23.18 24.09
N TYR A 97 -12.38 -24.10 23.28
CA TYR A 97 -11.54 -25.22 23.72
C TYR A 97 -10.03 -24.89 23.76
N GLY A 98 -9.65 -23.62 23.65
CA GLY A 98 -8.26 -23.16 23.73
C GLY A 98 -7.40 -23.36 22.48
N LYS A 99 -7.92 -23.98 21.40
CA LYS A 99 -7.17 -24.19 20.16
C LYS A 99 -7.02 -22.90 19.37
N ALA A 100 -5.82 -22.60 18.89
CA ALA A 100 -5.56 -21.41 18.08
C ALA A 100 -5.96 -21.62 16.61
N ILE A 101 -6.88 -20.80 16.10
CA ILE A 101 -7.31 -20.78 14.71
C ILE A 101 -6.87 -19.48 14.03
N THR A 102 -6.54 -19.53 12.74
CA THR A 102 -6.22 -18.32 11.97
C THR A 102 -7.49 -17.74 11.38
N LEU A 103 -7.80 -16.48 11.72
CA LEU A 103 -8.98 -15.79 11.20
C LEU A 103 -8.69 -15.07 9.88
N ARG A 104 -7.55 -14.37 9.81
CA ARG A 104 -7.18 -13.55 8.66
C ARG A 104 -5.69 -13.31 8.57
N TYR A 105 -5.24 -12.87 7.41
CA TYR A 105 -3.88 -12.41 7.16
C TYR A 105 -3.91 -10.90 6.95
N LYS A 106 -3.10 -10.16 7.70
CA LYS A 106 -3.01 -8.70 7.62
C LYS A 106 -1.59 -8.27 7.25
N CYS A 107 -1.51 -7.35 6.30
CA CYS A 107 -0.27 -6.67 5.97
C CYS A 107 0.03 -5.57 7.00
N PRO A 108 1.24 -5.53 7.59
CA PRO A 108 1.61 -4.49 8.55
C PRO A 108 1.86 -3.12 7.90
N LYS A 109 2.16 -3.07 6.59
CA LYS A 109 2.52 -1.83 5.87
C LYS A 109 1.32 -1.18 5.16
N CYS A 110 0.69 -1.87 4.21
CA CYS A 110 -0.22 -1.24 3.24
C CYS A 110 -1.72 -1.40 3.55
N LYS A 111 -2.09 -1.66 4.81
CA LYS A 111 -3.47 -1.91 5.29
C LYS A 111 -4.25 -3.05 4.60
N PHE A 112 -3.67 -3.74 3.63
CA PHE A 112 -4.26 -4.90 2.96
C PHE A 112 -4.52 -6.05 3.96
N SER A 113 -5.67 -6.70 3.83
CA SER A 113 -5.97 -7.93 4.55
C SER A 113 -6.70 -8.92 3.66
N THR A 114 -6.49 -10.20 3.91
CA THR A 114 -7.24 -11.30 3.28
C THR A 114 -7.76 -12.24 4.35
N GLY A 115 -8.90 -12.87 4.09
CA GLY A 115 -9.46 -13.90 4.96
C GLY A 115 -8.67 -15.22 4.90
N ILE A 116 -9.35 -16.32 5.19
CA ILE A 116 -8.80 -17.69 5.06
C ILE A 116 -8.63 -18.07 3.57
N THR A 117 -9.47 -17.50 2.71
CA THR A 117 -9.38 -17.55 1.24
C THR A 117 -8.54 -16.38 0.72
N ARG A 118 -7.95 -16.56 -0.46
CA ARG A 118 -7.10 -15.55 -1.11
C ARG A 118 -7.94 -14.41 -1.66
N SER A 119 -7.58 -13.19 -1.30
CA SER A 119 -8.08 -11.96 -1.90
C SER A 119 -7.05 -11.37 -2.86
N ILE A 120 -7.48 -10.88 -4.03
CA ILE A 120 -6.62 -10.14 -4.96
C ILE A 120 -7.04 -8.67 -4.97
N PRO A 121 -6.09 -7.72 -4.92
CA PRO A 121 -6.38 -6.32 -5.21
C PRO A 121 -6.93 -6.14 -6.63
N VAL A 122 -8.03 -5.41 -6.76
CA VAL A 122 -8.67 -5.09 -8.04
C VAL A 122 -8.55 -3.61 -8.35
N ARG A 123 -8.68 -2.75 -7.34
CA ARG A 123 -8.59 -1.30 -7.52
C ARG A 123 -7.82 -0.65 -6.37
N TYR A 124 -7.06 0.38 -6.74
CA TYR A 124 -6.31 1.21 -5.83
C TYR A 124 -6.80 2.65 -5.90
N VAL A 125 -6.91 3.29 -4.75
CA VAL A 125 -7.10 4.74 -4.64
C VAL A 125 -5.97 5.27 -3.78
N PHE A 126 -5.17 6.16 -4.35
CA PHE A 126 -4.03 6.78 -3.70
C PHE A 126 -4.41 8.17 -3.21
N LYS A 127 -4.01 8.50 -1.98
CA LYS A 127 -4.14 9.81 -1.38
C LYS A 127 -2.80 10.24 -0.83
N TYR A 128 -2.53 11.54 -0.84
CA TYR A 128 -1.31 12.08 -0.24
C TYR A 128 -1.27 11.78 1.27
N ALA A 129 -0.11 11.33 1.79
CA ALA A 129 0.04 10.92 3.18
C ALA A 129 1.46 11.06 3.73
N LEU A 130 2.22 12.11 3.39
CA LEU A 130 3.46 12.39 4.12
C LEU A 130 3.10 12.66 5.60
N ALA A 131 3.32 11.63 6.42
CA ALA A 131 3.13 11.55 7.86
C ALA A 131 2.07 12.51 8.45
N LYS A 132 0.85 12.00 8.68
CA LYS A 132 0.13 12.44 9.88
C LYS A 132 1.00 12.03 11.07
N GLU A 133 1.74 12.97 11.62
CA GLU A 133 2.36 12.81 12.93
C GLU A 133 1.29 12.37 13.95
N LYS A 134 1.54 11.24 14.61
CA LYS A 134 1.04 10.90 15.96
C LYS A 134 -0.40 11.29 16.31
N THR A 135 -1.42 10.72 15.67
CA THR A 135 -2.77 10.67 16.27
C THR A 135 -3.34 9.27 16.15
N ASP A 136 -2.76 8.33 16.89
CA ASP A 136 -3.39 7.06 17.31
C ASP A 136 -2.79 6.64 18.68
N ASN A 137 -2.49 7.63 19.56
CA ASN A 137 -2.03 7.38 20.93
C ASN A 137 -2.68 8.34 21.93
N SER A 138 -4.02 8.40 21.92
CA SER A 138 -4.83 8.99 22.98
C SER A 138 -6.22 8.34 22.99
N ASN A 139 -6.26 7.05 23.32
CA ASN A 139 -7.44 6.39 23.89
C ASN A 139 -7.00 5.36 24.95
N SER A 140 -6.03 5.79 25.75
CA SER A 140 -5.63 5.15 27.01
C SER A 140 -5.69 6.20 28.11
N ASN A 141 -6.89 6.74 28.33
CA ASN A 141 -7.36 7.26 29.62
C ASN A 141 -8.82 7.70 29.46
N ILE A 142 -9.60 7.56 30.55
CA ILE A 142 -11.08 7.63 30.70
C ILE A 142 -11.68 6.20 30.58
N MET A 143 -12.00 5.49 31.67
CA MET A 143 -12.59 5.96 32.92
C MET A 143 -11.83 5.52 34.18
N LEU A 144 -11.66 6.51 35.06
CA LEU A 144 -11.47 6.39 36.51
C LEU A 144 -12.82 6.10 37.20
N PHE A 145 -12.71 5.63 38.44
CA PHE A 145 -13.70 5.47 39.51
C PHE A 145 -14.38 4.10 39.60
#